data_AF-A0A8C6WS10-F1
#
_entry.id   AF-A0A8C6WS10-F1
#
_cell.length_a   1.000
_cell.length_b   1.000
_cell.length_c   1.000
_cell.angle_alpha   90.00
_cell.angle_beta   90.00
_cell.angle_gamma   90.00
#
_symmetry.space_group_name_H-M   'P 1'
#
loop_
_entity.id
_entity.type
_entity.pdbx_description
1 polymer ?
#
loop_
_entity_poly.entity_id
_entity_poly.type
_entity_poly.pdbx_seq_one_letter_code
_entity_poly.pdbx_strand_id
1 'polypeptide(L)'
;MLLALLSAHFWCGEVTTFFWNKGQPNNYGGNEDYGAIKNGHNLTWNDGPAHWDLAFLCYKVHAIRTRMTWDEALQYCRTHHHDLASVASETEMMLIEKELRKELSSLDVWVGLIFMDANWQWTDGQPFEFENWGPFEKPICPDITFEVGTLANVSGIKGWNAVKMQNVFVSVFGKYVYPYQST
;
A
#
# COMPACT_ATOMS: atom_id res chain seq x y z
N MET A 1 -40.32 -4.98 -1.75
CA MET A 1 -40.60 -4.05 -0.64
C MET A 1 -39.34 -3.96 0.19
N LEU A 2 -38.81 -2.75 0.34
CA LEU A 2 -37.57 -2.42 1.04
C LEU A 2 -37.49 -3.05 2.43
N LEU A 3 -36.27 -3.31 2.89
CA LEU A 3 -35.69 -2.55 4.01
C LEU A 3 -34.16 -2.67 3.96
N ALA A 4 -33.53 -1.55 3.60
CA ALA A 4 -32.15 -1.27 3.95
C ALA A 4 -32.08 -0.88 5.42
N LEU A 5 -30.97 -1.24 6.10
CA LEU A 5 -30.14 -0.38 6.95
C LEU A 5 -29.31 -1.26 7.90
N LEU A 6 -27.99 -1.25 7.72
CA LEU A 6 -27.03 -0.75 8.74
C LEU A 6 -25.60 -0.84 8.18
N SER A 7 -25.09 0.32 7.78
CA SER A 7 -23.69 0.76 7.76
C SER A 7 -22.59 -0.24 7.35
N ALA A 8 -22.49 -0.53 6.04
CA ALA A 8 -21.18 -0.83 5.46
C ALA A 8 -20.52 0.51 5.11
N HIS A 9 -19.55 0.94 5.92
CA HIS A 9 -18.60 1.94 5.45
C HIS A 9 -17.85 1.32 4.27
N PHE A 10 -18.08 1.89 3.09
CA PHE A 10 -17.48 1.55 1.81
C PHE A 10 -15.96 1.41 1.94
N TRP A 11 -15.47 0.18 1.73
CA TRP A 11 -14.12 -0.09 1.23
C TRP A 11 -14.32 -1.00 0.03
N CYS A 12 -14.51 -0.42 -1.14
CA CYS A 12 -14.43 -1.15 -2.40
C CYS A 12 -12.96 -1.14 -2.77
N GLY A 13 -12.25 -2.21 -2.42
CA GLY A 13 -10.99 -2.55 -3.06
C GLY A 13 -11.24 -3.75 -3.92
N GLU A 14 -11.10 -3.64 -5.23
CA GLU A 14 -11.15 -4.81 -6.10
C GLU A 14 -9.82 -5.57 -5.98
N VAL A 15 -9.88 -6.88 -5.75
CA VAL A 15 -8.67 -7.71 -5.73
C VAL A 15 -8.19 -7.86 -7.16
N THR A 16 -7.09 -7.18 -7.49
CA THR A 16 -6.59 -7.11 -8.87
C THR A 16 -5.72 -8.30 -9.26
N THR A 17 -5.19 -9.06 -8.30
CA THR A 17 -4.27 -10.18 -8.56
C THR A 17 -4.56 -11.36 -7.65
N PHE A 18 -4.52 -12.56 -8.22
CA PHE A 18 -4.72 -13.82 -7.51
C PHE A 18 -3.55 -14.77 -7.78
N PHE A 19 -3.05 -15.41 -6.72
CA PHE A 19 -1.96 -16.40 -6.82
C PHE A 19 -2.43 -17.79 -6.43
N TRP A 20 -3.66 -18.15 -6.82
CA TRP A 20 -4.24 -19.46 -6.50
C TRP A 20 -3.39 -20.62 -7.02
N ASN A 21 -3.27 -21.65 -6.18
CA ASN A 21 -2.77 -22.93 -6.61
C ASN A 21 -3.70 -23.51 -7.68
N LYS A 22 -3.17 -24.39 -8.53
CA LYS A 22 -3.95 -25.00 -9.60
C LYS A 22 -5.16 -25.74 -9.02
N GLY A 23 -6.36 -25.31 -9.44
CA GLY A 23 -7.62 -25.90 -9.00
C GLY A 23 -8.20 -25.27 -7.73
N GLN A 24 -7.68 -24.14 -7.27
CA GLN A 24 -8.21 -23.38 -6.13
C GLN A 24 -8.81 -22.02 -6.56
N PRO A 25 -9.72 -21.43 -5.76
CA PRO A 25 -10.33 -22.00 -4.56
C PRO A 25 -11.38 -23.08 -4.92
N ASN A 26 -11.46 -24.16 -4.13
CA ASN A 26 -12.33 -25.30 -4.44
C ASN A 26 -13.38 -25.61 -3.37
N ASN A 27 -13.34 -24.91 -2.23
CA ASN A 27 -14.23 -25.10 -1.11
C ASN A 27 -14.40 -26.58 -0.71
N TYR A 28 -13.30 -27.33 -0.58
CA TYR A 28 -13.34 -28.76 -0.34
C TYR A 28 -14.06 -29.07 0.97
N GLY A 29 -15.11 -29.90 0.91
CA GLY A 29 -15.92 -30.23 2.10
C GLY A 29 -16.85 -29.10 2.56
N GLY A 30 -16.96 -28.01 1.80
CA GLY A 30 -17.88 -26.91 2.06
C GLY A 30 -17.51 -26.06 3.29
N ASN A 31 -16.25 -26.09 3.72
CA ASN A 31 -15.79 -25.40 4.91
C ASN A 31 -14.43 -24.69 4.74
N GLU A 32 -14.03 -24.36 3.51
CA GLU A 32 -12.75 -23.69 3.23
C GLU A 32 -12.95 -22.19 2.96
N ASP A 33 -13.30 -21.43 3.99
CA ASP A 33 -13.58 -20.00 3.86
C ASP A 33 -12.35 -19.09 4.05
N TYR A 34 -11.15 -19.64 4.29
CA TYR A 34 -9.95 -18.90 4.71
C TYR A 34 -8.77 -19.12 3.79
N GLY A 35 -8.11 -18.05 3.34
CA GLY A 35 -6.92 -18.14 2.49
C GLY A 35 -5.62 -18.43 3.25
N ALA A 36 -4.77 -19.29 2.68
CA ALA A 36 -3.45 -19.65 3.20
C ALA A 36 -2.42 -19.74 2.06
N ILE A 37 -1.17 -19.38 2.34
CA ILE A 37 -0.03 -19.59 1.42
C ILE A 37 0.60 -20.94 1.72
N LYS A 38 0.73 -21.82 0.72
CA LYS A 38 1.27 -23.18 0.91
C LYS A 38 2.70 -23.29 0.36
N ASN A 39 3.64 -23.61 1.27
CA ASN A 39 5.06 -23.76 0.93
C ASN A 39 5.33 -24.85 -0.12
N GLY A 40 4.57 -25.97 -0.08
CA GLY A 40 4.69 -27.08 -1.05
C GLY A 40 4.19 -26.79 -2.47
N HIS A 41 3.63 -25.60 -2.72
CA HIS A 41 3.04 -25.22 -4.01
C HIS A 41 3.63 -23.91 -4.54
N ASN A 42 4.96 -23.74 -4.45
CA ASN A 42 5.64 -22.52 -4.91
C ASN A 42 5.04 -21.23 -4.30
N LEU A 43 4.65 -21.29 -3.03
CA LEU A 43 4.04 -20.16 -2.30
C LEU A 43 2.72 -19.64 -2.93
N THR A 44 1.96 -20.52 -3.58
CA THR A 44 0.62 -20.20 -4.09
C THR A 44 -0.46 -20.31 -3.01
N TRP A 45 -1.61 -19.69 -3.27
CA TRP A 45 -2.74 -19.56 -2.37
C TRP A 45 -3.64 -20.80 -2.40
N ASN A 46 -4.22 -21.12 -1.26
CA ASN A 46 -5.16 -22.21 -1.07
C ASN A 46 -6.24 -21.71 -0.10
N ASP A 47 -7.50 -22.01 -0.35
CA ASP A 47 -8.55 -21.89 0.64
C ASP A 47 -8.48 -23.08 1.61
N GLY A 48 -8.89 -22.88 2.85
CA GLY A 48 -8.81 -23.88 3.91
C GLY A 48 -9.78 -23.56 5.05
N PRO A 49 -10.05 -24.52 5.93
CA PRO A 49 -10.93 -24.33 7.06
C PRO A 49 -10.28 -23.56 8.20
N ALA A 50 -11.12 -22.95 9.04
CA ALA A 50 -10.71 -22.10 10.16
C ALA A 50 -9.78 -22.76 11.19
N HIS A 51 -9.85 -24.10 11.32
CA HIS A 51 -9.17 -24.86 12.36
C HIS A 51 -7.76 -25.33 11.96
N TRP A 52 -7.25 -24.91 10.80
CA TRP A 52 -5.85 -25.17 10.47
C TRP A 52 -4.91 -24.35 11.34
N ASP A 53 -4.09 -25.04 12.14
CA ASP A 53 -3.01 -24.44 12.91
C ASP A 53 -1.84 -24.09 11.99
N LEU A 54 -1.88 -22.89 11.40
CA LEU A 54 -0.86 -22.37 10.49
C LEU A 54 -0.07 -21.23 11.11
N ALA A 55 1.20 -21.13 10.73
CA ALA A 55 1.95 -19.89 10.90
C ALA A 55 1.26 -18.78 10.07
N PHE A 56 1.31 -17.55 10.57
CA PHE A 56 0.65 -16.41 9.95
C PHE A 56 1.61 -15.23 9.79
N LEU A 57 1.28 -14.35 8.84
CA LEU A 57 2.02 -13.13 8.53
C LEU A 57 1.15 -11.93 8.86
N CYS A 58 1.72 -10.97 9.57
CA CYS A 58 1.10 -9.65 9.73
C CYS A 58 1.74 -8.68 8.74
N TYR A 59 0.89 -7.93 8.04
CA TYR A 59 1.30 -6.86 7.15
C TYR A 59 0.87 -5.53 7.74
N LYS A 60 1.80 -4.59 7.87
CA LYS A 60 1.52 -3.25 8.39
C LYS A 60 2.32 -2.19 7.62
N VAL A 61 1.68 -1.06 7.42
CA VAL A 61 2.31 0.19 6.95
C VAL A 61 2.66 1.03 8.17
N HIS A 62 3.83 1.67 8.17
CA HIS A 62 4.25 2.59 9.22
C HIS A 62 4.41 4.00 8.68
N ALA A 63 3.92 4.99 9.44
CA ALA A 63 4.02 6.39 9.09
C ALA A 63 4.87 7.13 10.13
N ILE A 64 5.87 7.90 9.68
CA ILE A 64 6.79 8.64 10.56
C ILE A 64 6.46 10.11 10.53
N ARG A 65 6.07 10.62 11.70
CA ARG A 65 5.64 12.00 11.97
C ARG A 65 6.72 13.05 11.78
N THR A 66 7.99 12.66 11.73
CA THR A 66 9.09 13.59 11.54
C THR A 66 9.03 14.18 10.14
N ARG A 67 9.00 15.50 10.08
CA ARG A 67 9.01 16.28 8.84
C ARG A 67 10.42 16.28 8.25
N MET A 68 10.54 15.80 7.02
CA MET A 68 11.80 15.65 6.30
C MET A 68 11.62 16.06 4.83
N THR A 69 12.70 16.42 4.14
CA THR A 69 12.68 16.46 2.66
C THR A 69 12.54 15.05 2.11
N TRP A 70 12.21 14.90 0.81
CA TRP A 70 12.04 13.57 0.22
C TRP A 70 13.33 12.74 0.29
N ASP A 71 14.49 13.35 0.01
CA ASP A 71 15.79 12.68 0.09
C ASP A 71 16.14 12.26 1.52
N GLU A 72 15.88 13.13 2.50
CA GLU A 72 16.07 12.83 3.92
C GLU A 72 15.17 11.67 4.36
N ALA A 73 13.92 11.68 3.93
CA ALA A 73 12.96 10.62 4.19
C ALA A 73 13.39 9.29 3.57
N LEU A 74 13.79 9.31 2.30
CA LEU A 74 14.30 8.13 1.59
C LEU A 74 15.53 7.55 2.30
N GLN A 75 16.49 8.40 2.66
CA GLN A 75 17.70 7.97 3.35
C GLN A 75 17.36 7.42 4.74
N TYR A 76 16.43 8.05 5.46
CA TYR A 76 15.96 7.55 6.74
C TYR A 76 15.30 6.17 6.60
N CYS A 77 14.45 5.96 5.58
CA CYS A 77 13.84 4.67 5.24
C CYS A 77 14.89 3.60 5.02
N ARG A 78 15.87 3.85 4.16
CA ARG A 78 16.89 2.87 3.81
C ARG A 78 17.84 2.55 4.96
N THR A 79 17.97 3.48 5.91
CA THR A 79 18.84 3.31 7.09
C THR A 79 18.13 2.54 8.21
N HIS A 80 16.85 2.82 8.48
CA HIS A 80 16.13 2.28 9.65
C HIS A 80 15.10 1.20 9.30
N HIS A 81 14.72 1.11 8.02
CA HIS A 81 13.66 0.25 7.48
C HIS A 81 14.12 -0.33 6.14
N HIS A 82 13.20 -0.51 5.17
CA HIS A 82 13.53 -1.02 3.84
C HIS A 82 13.66 0.13 2.82
N ASP A 83 12.56 0.79 2.47
CA ASP A 83 12.50 1.93 1.55
C ASP A 83 11.22 2.75 1.82
N LEU A 84 11.03 3.90 1.16
CA LEU A 84 9.74 4.59 1.10
C LEU A 84 8.67 3.68 0.48
N ALA A 85 7.41 3.82 0.89
CA ALA A 85 6.36 2.93 0.42
C ALA A 85 6.04 3.10 -1.08
N SER A 86 6.00 1.99 -1.82
CA SER A 86 5.21 1.89 -3.04
C SER A 86 3.71 1.87 -2.74
N VAL A 87 2.90 2.33 -3.69
CA VAL A 87 1.46 2.07 -3.71
C VAL A 87 1.15 1.30 -4.98
N ALA A 88 1.29 -0.03 -4.93
CA ALA A 88 1.19 -0.90 -6.11
C ALA A 88 -0.21 -1.54 -6.28
N SER A 89 -1.16 -1.22 -5.39
CA SER A 89 -2.54 -1.72 -5.50
C SER A 89 -3.53 -0.86 -4.72
N GLU A 90 -4.82 -1.02 -5.02
CA GLU A 90 -5.90 -0.39 -4.26
C GLU A 90 -5.90 -0.84 -2.79
N THR A 91 -5.55 -2.10 -2.53
CA THR A 91 -5.41 -2.63 -1.16
C THR A 91 -4.31 -1.89 -0.38
N GLU A 92 -3.18 -1.62 -1.01
CA GLU A 92 -2.10 -0.83 -0.39
C GLU A 92 -2.51 0.61 -0.14
N MET A 93 -3.22 1.24 -1.08
CA MET A 93 -3.78 2.57 -0.90
C MET A 93 -4.71 2.62 0.32
N MET A 94 -5.62 1.65 0.46
CA MET A 94 -6.52 1.56 1.62
C MET A 94 -5.77 1.37 2.94
N LEU A 95 -4.69 0.59 2.96
CA LEU A 95 -3.88 0.36 4.15
C LEU A 95 -3.13 1.62 4.57
N ILE A 96 -2.53 2.34 3.62
CA ILE A 96 -1.87 3.63 3.88
C ILE A 96 -2.90 4.64 4.40
N GLU A 97 -4.04 4.78 3.73
CA GLU A 97 -5.14 5.64 4.14
C GLU A 97 -5.61 5.37 5.58
N LYS A 98 -5.71 4.10 5.97
CA LYS A 98 -6.12 3.70 7.32
C LYS A 98 -5.12 4.19 8.37
N GLU A 99 -3.83 4.10 8.09
CA GLU A 99 -2.79 4.59 9.00
C GLU A 99 -2.72 6.13 9.01
N LEU A 100 -2.90 6.79 7.86
CA LEU A 100 -2.99 8.26 7.79
C LEU A 100 -4.16 8.81 8.60
N ARG A 101 -5.33 8.18 8.55
CA ARG A 101 -6.49 8.60 9.35
C ARG A 101 -6.27 8.48 10.86
N LYS A 102 -5.52 7.46 11.30
CA LYS A 102 -5.24 7.24 12.72
C LYS A 102 -4.19 8.21 13.25
N GLU A 103 -3.12 8.40 12.49
CA GLU A 103 -1.90 9.01 13.02
C GLU A 103 -1.63 10.43 12.49
N LEU A 104 -2.22 10.83 11.36
CA LEU A 104 -1.77 11.96 10.52
C LEU A 104 -2.92 12.64 9.74
N SER A 105 -4.08 12.81 10.38
CA SER A 105 -5.36 13.15 9.72
C SER A 105 -5.42 14.47 8.90
N SER A 106 -4.31 15.21 8.79
CA SER A 106 -4.20 16.47 8.04
C SER A 106 -2.81 16.71 7.41
N LEU A 107 -1.95 15.69 7.32
CA LEU A 107 -0.59 15.84 6.81
C LEU A 107 -0.39 15.05 5.51
N ASP A 108 0.19 15.72 4.52
CA ASP A 108 0.71 15.05 3.32
C ASP A 108 1.91 14.20 3.71
N VAL A 109 2.04 13.06 3.02
CA VAL A 109 3.12 12.12 3.25
C VAL A 109 3.92 11.80 2.00
N TRP A 110 5.23 11.64 2.17
CA TRP A 110 6.14 11.12 1.18
C TRP A 110 5.91 9.63 0.94
N VAL A 111 5.94 9.27 -0.33
CA VAL A 111 5.97 7.89 -0.84
C VAL A 111 7.18 7.72 -1.76
N GLY A 112 7.50 6.49 -2.13
CA GLY A 112 8.68 6.16 -2.94
C GLY A 112 8.55 6.51 -4.42
N LEU A 113 7.63 7.41 -4.79
CA LEU A 113 7.35 7.75 -6.18
C LEU A 113 8.36 8.79 -6.68
N ILE A 114 9.13 8.46 -7.71
CA ILE A 114 10.14 9.32 -8.31
C ILE A 114 9.96 9.38 -9.84
N PHE A 115 10.22 10.54 -10.44
CA PHE A 115 10.33 10.69 -11.89
C PHE A 115 11.80 10.60 -12.30
N MET A 116 12.15 9.55 -13.03
CA MET A 116 13.52 9.29 -13.50
C MET A 116 13.47 8.71 -14.92
N ASP A 117 14.45 9.08 -15.76
CA ASP A 117 14.56 8.58 -17.14
C ASP A 117 13.27 8.74 -17.97
N ALA A 118 12.62 9.91 -17.84
CA ALA A 118 11.36 10.25 -18.50
C ALA A 118 10.16 9.36 -18.12
N ASN A 119 10.20 8.69 -16.96
CA ASN A 119 9.06 7.91 -16.46
C ASN A 119 8.92 7.96 -14.93
N TRP A 120 7.71 7.69 -14.44
CA TRP A 120 7.43 7.52 -13.01
C TRP A 120 7.76 6.09 -12.58
N GLN A 121 8.45 5.95 -11.44
CA GLN A 121 8.93 4.67 -10.92
C GLN A 121 8.89 4.65 -9.38
N TRP A 122 8.87 3.45 -8.80
CA TRP A 122 8.99 3.25 -7.35
C TRP A 122 10.45 3.01 -6.94
N THR A 123 10.92 3.68 -5.89
CA THR A 123 12.30 3.53 -5.37
C THR A 123 12.61 2.16 -4.80
N ASP A 124 11.58 1.39 -4.42
CA ASP A 124 11.70 0.02 -3.90
C ASP A 124 11.71 -1.07 -4.99
N GLY A 125 11.66 -0.67 -6.27
CA GLY A 125 11.70 -1.57 -7.42
C GLY A 125 10.38 -2.28 -7.73
N GLN A 126 9.28 -1.94 -7.07
CA GLN A 126 7.96 -2.46 -7.43
C GLN A 126 7.55 -1.99 -8.85
N PRO A 127 6.83 -2.83 -9.62
CA PRO A 127 6.29 -2.42 -10.90
C PRO A 127 5.36 -1.21 -10.79
N PHE A 128 5.51 -0.25 -11.70
CA PHE A 128 4.63 0.90 -11.80
C PHE A 128 3.42 0.58 -12.69
N GLU A 129 2.49 -0.23 -12.17
CA GLU A 129 1.31 -0.73 -12.91
C GLU A 129 -0.02 -0.16 -12.39
N PHE A 130 -0.10 0.09 -11.08
CA PHE A 130 -1.23 0.78 -10.47
C PHE A 130 -0.96 2.28 -10.52
N GLU A 131 -1.97 3.08 -10.85
CA GLU A 131 -1.88 4.54 -10.85
C GLU A 131 -3.12 5.13 -10.16
N ASN A 132 -2.92 6.00 -9.18
CA ASN A 132 -4.01 6.68 -8.47
C ASN A 132 -3.71 8.17 -8.31
N TRP A 133 -3.53 8.86 -9.44
CA TRP A 133 -3.30 10.30 -9.46
C TRP A 133 -4.49 11.06 -8.86
N GLY A 134 -4.18 12.16 -8.16
CA GLY A 134 -5.20 13.05 -7.62
C GLY A 134 -6.03 13.74 -8.73
N PRO A 135 -6.84 14.76 -8.38
CA PRO A 135 -7.66 15.51 -9.34
C PRO A 135 -6.83 16.28 -10.37
N PHE A 136 -5.52 16.31 -10.22
CA PHE A 136 -4.57 16.85 -11.19
C PHE A 136 -4.07 15.72 -12.09
N GLU A 137 -4.04 15.96 -13.40
CA GLU A 137 -3.56 14.99 -14.38
C GLU A 137 -2.10 14.58 -14.11
N LYS A 138 -1.76 13.33 -14.46
CA LYS A 138 -0.39 12.80 -14.43
C LYS A 138 0.56 13.76 -15.17
N PRO A 139 1.62 14.28 -14.51
CA PRO A 139 2.60 15.10 -15.19
C PRO A 139 3.34 14.27 -16.24
N ILE A 140 3.25 14.69 -17.51
CA ILE A 140 3.89 14.01 -18.65
C ILE A 140 5.40 14.30 -18.66
N CYS A 141 5.79 15.51 -18.27
CA CYS A 141 7.19 15.93 -18.04
C CYS A 141 7.18 16.99 -16.92
N PRO A 142 7.32 16.61 -15.65
CA PRO A 142 7.52 17.59 -14.59
C PRO A 142 8.82 18.38 -14.85
N ASP A 143 8.81 19.68 -14.59
CA ASP A 143 10.03 20.48 -14.50
C ASP A 143 10.99 19.80 -13.50
N ILE A 144 12.31 19.87 -13.72
CA ILE A 144 13.40 19.21 -12.93
C ILE A 144 13.26 19.46 -11.41
N THR A 145 12.48 20.45 -11.02
CA THR A 145 12.15 20.74 -9.61
C THR A 145 10.98 19.92 -9.02
N PHE A 146 10.20 19.16 -9.80
CA PHE A 146 8.98 18.42 -9.42
C PHE A 146 9.13 16.88 -9.59
N GLU A 147 10.21 16.31 -9.07
CA GLU A 147 10.59 14.91 -9.34
C GLU A 147 10.01 13.87 -8.36
N VAL A 148 9.22 14.28 -7.35
CA VAL A 148 8.81 13.38 -6.26
C VAL A 148 7.30 13.43 -5.98
N GLY A 149 6.73 12.28 -5.61
CA GLY A 149 5.31 12.14 -5.31
C GLY A 149 4.96 12.21 -3.83
N THR A 150 3.85 12.87 -3.49
CA THR A 150 3.18 12.77 -2.19
C THR A 150 1.82 12.10 -2.32
N LEU A 151 1.36 11.51 -1.21
CA LEU A 151 -0.05 11.25 -1.00
C LEU A 151 -0.65 12.44 -0.26
N ALA A 152 -1.53 13.19 -0.92
CA ALA A 152 -2.25 14.26 -0.25
C ALA A 152 -3.41 13.70 0.56
N ASN A 153 -3.55 14.20 1.79
CA ASN A 153 -4.73 13.98 2.63
C ASN A 153 -5.38 15.33 2.96
N VAL A 154 -5.60 16.13 1.92
CA VAL A 154 -6.21 17.46 2.05
C VAL A 154 -7.64 17.41 1.53
N SER A 155 -8.59 17.70 2.41
CA SER A 155 -10.00 17.98 2.05
C SER A 155 -10.74 16.85 1.30
N GLY A 156 -10.40 15.58 1.56
CA GLY A 156 -11.09 14.43 0.95
C GLY A 156 -10.65 14.11 -0.49
N ILE A 157 -9.66 14.82 -1.02
CA ILE A 157 -8.97 14.46 -2.25
C ILE A 157 -7.99 13.32 -1.95
N LYS A 158 -8.16 12.18 -2.64
CA LYS A 158 -7.38 10.95 -2.44
C LYS A 158 -6.62 10.64 -3.72
N GLY A 159 -5.31 10.87 -3.72
CA GLY A 159 -4.46 10.51 -4.86
C GLY A 159 -3.06 11.08 -4.77
N TRP A 160 -2.22 10.68 -5.71
CA TRP A 160 -0.83 11.12 -5.81
C TRP A 160 -0.74 12.51 -6.41
N ASN A 161 0.16 13.31 -5.85
CA ASN A 161 0.51 14.62 -6.39
C ASN A 161 2.02 14.69 -6.60
N ALA A 162 2.45 15.22 -7.75
CA ALA A 162 3.84 15.60 -7.93
C ALA A 162 4.10 16.92 -7.21
N VAL A 163 5.16 16.97 -6.42
CA VAL A 163 5.53 18.16 -5.63
C VAL A 163 7.02 18.46 -5.78
N LYS A 164 7.41 19.66 -5.33
CA LYS A 164 8.82 20.05 -5.35
C LYS A 164 9.62 19.29 -4.31
N MET A 165 10.83 18.84 -4.65
CA MET A 165 11.76 18.16 -3.73
C MET A 165 12.05 18.95 -2.45
N GLN A 166 12.00 20.28 -2.53
CA GLN A 166 12.28 21.20 -1.42
C GLN A 166 11.15 21.30 -0.39
N ASN A 167 9.99 20.70 -0.67
CA ASN A 167 8.90 20.68 0.31
C ASN A 167 9.26 19.76 1.48
N VAL A 168 8.62 19.98 2.63
CA VAL A 168 8.87 19.20 3.83
C VAL A 168 7.56 18.55 4.28
N PHE A 169 7.51 17.22 4.22
CA PHE A 169 6.34 16.43 4.55
C PHE A 169 6.69 15.29 5.51
N VAL A 170 5.66 14.67 6.06
CA VAL A 170 5.75 13.43 6.85
C VAL A 170 6.02 12.26 5.89
N SER A 171 6.45 11.08 6.32
CA SER A 171 6.80 9.99 5.39
C SER A 171 6.09 8.67 5.71
N VAL A 172 5.79 7.87 4.70
CA VAL A 172 5.26 6.50 4.83
C VAL A 172 6.25 5.49 4.29
N PHE A 173 6.48 4.44 5.07
CA PHE A 173 7.51 3.44 4.83
C PHE A 173 6.89 2.19 4.24
N GLY A 174 7.67 1.55 3.37
CA GLY A 174 7.29 0.35 2.67
C GLY A 174 7.00 -0.84 3.58
N LYS A 175 6.39 -1.81 2.91
CA LYS A 175 5.85 -3.08 3.41
C LYS A 175 6.83 -3.75 4.37
N TYR A 176 6.40 -4.02 5.61
CA TYR A 176 7.17 -4.86 6.52
C TYR A 176 6.33 -6.04 6.97
N VAL A 177 6.83 -7.24 6.63
CA VAL A 177 6.26 -8.51 7.06
C VAL A 177 7.02 -8.96 8.30
N TYR A 178 6.36 -8.98 9.44
CA TYR A 178 6.95 -9.50 10.67
C TYR A 178 6.44 -10.92 10.92
N PRO A 179 7.31 -11.91 11.14
CA PRO A 179 6.88 -13.19 11.66
C PRO A 179 6.30 -12.94 13.06
N TYR A 180 5.12 -13.51 13.34
CA TYR A 180 4.57 -13.43 14.69
C TYR A 180 5.54 -14.12 15.66
N GLN A 181 6.08 -13.35 16.62
CA GLN A 181 6.83 -13.89 17.75
C GLN A 181 5.82 -14.12 18.88
N SER A 182 5.59 -15.38 19.24
CA SER A 182 4.81 -15.72 20.42
C SER A 182 5.51 -15.17 21.67
N THR A 183 4.89 -14.20 22.33
CA THR A 183 5.24 -13.80 23.70
C THR A 183 4.72 -14.82 24.70
#